data_AF-A0A5C7GYN3-F1
#
_entry.id   AF-A0A5C7GYN3-F1
#
_cell.length_a   1.000
_cell.length_b   1.000
_cell.length_c   1.000
_cell.angle_alpha   90.00
_cell.angle_beta   90.00
_cell.angle_gamma   90.00
#
_symmetry.space_group_name_H-M   'P 1'
#
loop_
_entity.id
_entity.type
_entity.pdbx_description
1 polymer ?
#
loop_
_entity_poly.entity_id
_entity_poly.type
_entity_poly.pdbx_seq_one_letter_code
_entity_poly.pdbx_strand_id
1 'polypeptide(L)'
;MNVSMKMKDDPETDKAFGWVLEMYAYAVASALHGMQHILQKDFMLQPPWDLDIGKKIIIHYTYSCDYNMKGELTFGKIGEWRFDKRSFLRGPPPRNLPMPPPGVSESLMGRASPILLVLVALGFAFATYNLITVIVHNRSVRNWMTEDSNGRIFFDPVIEMPENVRIQKTGKLPFHVALTATDAPYSKWQCRIMYYWYKKQKEQPGSEMGGFTRILHSGNPDNLMDEIPTIVVDPLPAGLDRGYIVLNRPWAFVQWLEKATIEEEYILMAEPDHIFVNPISNLAHGGLPAAFPFFYIKPEQNEKIIRKFYPEEFGPVKNVDPIGNSPVIIKKDLLEKIAPTWMNVSMKMKDDPETDKAFGWVLEMYAYAVASALHGVQHILRKDFMLQPPWDLDIGKKFIIHYTYGCDYNMKGELTYGKIGEWRFDKRSFLRGPPPKNLPMPPPGVPESVVTLVKMVNEATANIPNWETE
;
A
#
# COMPACT_ATOMS: atom_id res chain seq x y z
N MET A 1 13.51 -13.57 10.36
CA MET A 1 13.09 -14.74 9.54
C MET A 1 14.12 -15.12 8.48
N ASN A 2 14.51 -14.25 7.54
CA ASN A 2 15.51 -14.64 6.52
C ASN A 2 16.94 -14.83 7.04
N VAL A 3 17.27 -14.27 8.22
CA VAL A 3 18.56 -14.53 8.89
C VAL A 3 18.59 -15.94 9.50
N SER A 4 17.49 -16.42 10.08
CA SER A 4 17.45 -17.78 10.65
C SER A 4 17.29 -18.88 9.61
N MET A 5 16.66 -18.61 8.46
CA MET A 5 16.53 -19.58 7.37
C MET A 5 17.84 -19.83 6.62
N LYS A 6 18.67 -18.80 6.36
CA LYS A 6 19.93 -18.98 5.61
C LYS A 6 21.06 -19.64 6.39
N MET A 7 20.98 -19.71 7.72
CA MET A 7 21.96 -20.41 8.56
C MET A 7 21.55 -21.86 8.89
N LYS A 8 20.34 -22.27 8.45
CA LYS A 8 19.77 -23.61 8.67
C LYS A 8 20.21 -24.65 7.62
N ASP A 9 20.76 -24.19 6.49
CA ASP A 9 21.20 -25.03 5.37
C ASP A 9 22.63 -25.58 5.54
N ASP A 10 23.29 -25.30 6.67
CA ASP A 10 24.57 -25.90 7.07
C ASP A 10 24.33 -27.01 8.11
N PRO A 11 24.54 -28.30 7.75
CA PRO A 11 24.23 -29.45 8.61
C PRO A 11 24.97 -29.49 9.95
N GLU A 12 26.13 -28.84 10.05
CA GLU A 12 26.90 -28.74 11.29
C GLU A 12 26.35 -27.65 12.22
N THR A 13 25.82 -26.57 11.65
CA THR A 13 25.32 -25.39 12.39
C THR A 13 23.90 -25.61 12.93
N ASP A 14 23.05 -26.35 12.23
CA ASP A 14 21.67 -26.66 12.67
C ASP A 14 21.64 -27.64 13.87
N LYS A 15 22.63 -28.53 13.98
CA LYS A 15 22.72 -29.53 15.07
C LYS A 15 23.12 -28.95 16.42
N ALA A 16 23.79 -27.81 16.48
CA ALA A 16 24.38 -27.30 17.72
C ALA A 16 23.68 -26.05 18.29
N PHE A 17 23.06 -25.19 17.46
CA PHE A 17 22.64 -23.85 17.92
C PHE A 17 21.33 -23.28 17.35
N GLY A 18 20.46 -24.06 16.70
CA GLY A 18 19.31 -23.57 15.91
C GLY A 18 18.38 -22.53 16.57
N TRP A 19 17.94 -22.72 17.82
CA TRP A 19 17.03 -21.76 18.50
C TRP A 19 17.77 -20.58 19.15
N VAL A 20 19.01 -20.82 19.60
CA VAL A 20 19.89 -19.77 20.13
C VAL A 20 20.19 -18.76 19.03
N LEU A 21 20.39 -19.26 17.81
CA LEU A 21 20.58 -18.46 16.60
C LEU A 21 19.37 -17.55 16.31
N GLU A 22 18.14 -18.05 16.51
CA GLU A 22 16.92 -17.26 16.34
C GLU A 22 16.81 -16.14 17.38
N MET A 23 17.23 -16.39 18.63
CA MET A 23 17.27 -15.37 19.68
C MET A 23 18.35 -14.31 19.46
N TYR A 24 19.55 -14.72 19.03
CA TYR A 24 20.60 -13.77 18.63
C TYR A 24 20.19 -12.98 17.39
N ALA A 25 19.55 -13.63 16.41
CA ALA A 25 18.99 -12.94 15.24
C ALA A 25 17.92 -11.92 15.66
N TYR A 26 17.09 -12.22 16.67
CA TYR A 26 16.15 -11.26 17.25
C TYR A 26 16.87 -10.11 17.97
N ALA A 27 17.86 -10.40 18.82
CA ALA A 27 18.58 -9.36 19.58
C ALA A 27 19.38 -8.44 18.66
N VAL A 28 20.07 -8.99 17.65
CA VAL A 28 20.79 -8.24 16.63
C VAL A 28 19.82 -7.47 15.73
N ALA A 29 18.70 -8.09 15.31
CA ALA A 29 17.66 -7.36 14.59
C ALA A 29 17.11 -6.22 15.44
N SER A 30 16.93 -6.41 16.73
CA SER A 30 16.44 -5.36 17.62
C SER A 30 17.41 -4.19 17.70
N ALA A 31 18.69 -4.48 17.94
CA ALA A 31 19.74 -3.46 18.00
C ALA A 31 19.92 -2.71 16.67
N LEU A 32 19.84 -3.41 15.53
CA LEU A 32 19.93 -2.81 14.20
C LEU A 32 18.75 -1.90 13.84
N HIS A 33 17.62 -2.03 14.54
CA HIS A 33 16.46 -1.16 14.38
C HIS A 33 16.32 -0.18 15.57
N GLY A 34 17.43 0.09 16.27
CA GLY A 34 17.48 1.08 17.35
C GLY A 34 16.69 0.70 18.61
N MET A 35 16.20 -0.54 18.71
CA MET A 35 15.41 -0.98 19.85
C MET A 35 16.32 -1.29 21.05
N GLN A 36 16.00 -0.69 22.21
CA GLN A 36 16.60 -1.04 23.49
C GLN A 36 15.62 -1.84 24.34
N HIS A 37 16.07 -2.99 24.82
CA HIS A 37 15.25 -3.89 25.64
C HIS A 37 15.43 -3.58 27.13
N ILE A 38 14.32 -3.46 27.86
CA ILE A 38 14.34 -3.42 29.33
C ILE A 38 14.46 -4.86 29.82
N LEU A 39 15.60 -5.19 30.44
CA LEU A 39 15.87 -6.53 30.92
C LEU A 39 15.22 -6.76 32.28
N GLN A 40 14.18 -7.61 32.32
CA GLN A 40 13.53 -8.03 33.56
C GLN A 40 13.95 -9.44 33.94
N LYS A 41 14.74 -9.56 35.01
CA LYS A 41 15.28 -10.84 35.50
C LYS A 41 14.21 -11.78 36.06
N ASP A 42 13.07 -11.23 36.50
CA ASP A 42 11.96 -12.00 37.06
C ASP A 42 10.89 -12.36 36.01
N PHE A 43 11.17 -12.18 34.71
CA PHE A 43 10.14 -12.43 33.69
C PHE A 43 9.94 -13.92 33.39
N MET A 44 11.03 -14.70 33.39
CA MET A 44 11.02 -16.07 32.89
C MET A 44 11.93 -17.00 33.70
N LEU A 45 11.41 -18.18 34.05
CA LEU A 45 12.15 -19.29 34.67
C LEU A 45 12.62 -20.28 33.60
N GLN A 46 13.89 -20.67 33.63
CA GLN A 46 14.48 -21.63 32.69
C GLN A 46 15.04 -22.87 33.40
N PRO A 47 14.22 -23.91 33.64
CA PRO A 47 14.72 -25.19 34.14
C PRO A 47 15.68 -25.86 33.13
N PRO A 48 16.69 -26.62 33.61
CA PRO A 48 17.00 -26.90 35.02
C PRO A 48 17.88 -25.83 35.70
N TRP A 49 18.19 -24.73 35.02
CA TRP A 49 19.19 -23.74 35.44
C TRP A 49 18.68 -22.80 36.53
N ASP A 50 17.42 -22.38 36.41
CA ASP A 50 16.75 -21.57 37.42
C ASP A 50 15.94 -22.46 38.37
N LEU A 51 16.35 -22.49 39.64
CA LEU A 51 15.80 -23.39 40.64
C LEU A 51 14.79 -22.71 41.58
N ASP A 52 14.82 -21.38 41.67
CA ASP A 52 13.86 -20.59 42.44
C ASP A 52 12.81 -19.95 41.53
N ILE A 53 11.56 -20.30 41.79
CA ILE A 53 10.38 -19.78 41.10
C ILE A 53 10.18 -18.29 41.45
N GLY A 54 10.48 -17.84 42.67
CA GLY A 54 10.38 -16.44 43.09
C GLY A 54 9.09 -15.73 42.61
N LYS A 55 9.23 -14.56 41.99
CA LYS A 55 8.12 -13.79 41.35
C LYS A 55 7.99 -14.05 39.84
N LYS A 56 8.55 -15.16 39.33
CA LYS A 56 8.63 -15.40 37.89
C LYS A 56 7.28 -15.72 37.27
N ILE A 57 7.02 -15.16 36.09
CA ILE A 57 5.69 -15.12 35.48
C ILE A 57 5.51 -16.24 34.45
N ILE A 58 6.59 -16.67 33.78
CA ILE A 58 6.55 -17.66 32.69
C ILE A 58 7.62 -18.73 32.90
N ILE A 59 7.31 -20.01 32.60
CA ILE A 59 8.28 -21.12 32.61
C ILE A 59 8.61 -21.52 31.16
N HIS A 60 9.90 -21.54 30.82
CA HIS A 60 10.38 -21.94 29.50
C HIS A 60 11.21 -23.23 29.58
N TYR A 61 10.55 -24.37 29.34
CA TYR A 61 11.10 -25.72 29.51
C TYR A 61 11.77 -26.27 28.23
N THR A 62 12.67 -25.49 27.62
CA THR A 62 13.27 -25.86 26.33
C THR A 62 14.40 -26.90 26.44
N TYR A 63 15.11 -26.94 27.56
CA TYR A 63 16.14 -27.96 27.81
C TYR A 63 15.55 -29.21 28.43
N SER A 64 16.18 -30.37 28.16
CA SER A 64 15.81 -31.59 28.86
C SER A 64 16.22 -31.49 30.33
N CYS A 65 15.32 -31.92 31.20
CA CYS A 65 15.55 -32.03 32.63
C CYS A 65 15.79 -33.51 32.92
N ASP A 66 17.05 -33.89 33.02
CA ASP A 66 17.50 -35.27 33.24
C ASP A 66 18.07 -35.38 34.66
N TYR A 67 17.41 -36.18 35.51
CA TYR A 67 17.80 -36.37 36.91
C TYR A 67 18.04 -37.84 37.22
N ASN A 68 18.99 -38.13 38.10
CA ASN A 68 19.10 -39.47 38.71
C ASN A 68 18.06 -39.66 39.84
N MET A 69 17.93 -40.87 40.36
CA MET A 69 16.99 -41.20 41.45
C MET A 69 17.29 -40.47 42.77
N LYS A 70 18.42 -39.78 42.89
CA LYS A 70 18.77 -38.91 44.03
C LYS A 70 18.37 -37.45 43.81
N GLY A 71 17.81 -37.09 42.65
CA GLY A 71 17.40 -35.73 42.31
C GLY A 71 18.51 -34.84 41.73
N GLU A 72 19.66 -35.40 41.35
CA GLU A 72 20.80 -34.64 40.82
C GLU A 72 20.75 -34.56 39.28
N LEU A 73 21.10 -33.40 38.72
CA LEU A 73 21.08 -33.19 37.27
C LEU A 73 22.22 -33.94 36.57
N THR A 74 21.89 -34.78 35.60
CA THR A 74 22.88 -35.58 34.85
C THR A 74 23.30 -34.84 33.58
N PHE A 75 24.32 -33.98 33.68
CA PHE A 75 24.84 -33.21 32.54
C PHE A 75 25.32 -34.12 31.39
N GLY A 76 24.70 -33.97 30.22
CA GLY A 76 25.10 -34.70 29.01
C GLY A 76 24.84 -36.21 29.03
N LYS A 77 24.12 -36.73 30.04
CA LYS A 77 23.73 -38.14 30.15
C LYS A 77 22.23 -38.24 30.40
N ILE A 78 21.61 -39.29 29.88
CA ILE A 78 20.18 -39.54 30.07
C ILE A 78 19.96 -39.94 31.53
N GLY A 79 19.13 -39.17 32.23
CA GLY A 79 18.76 -39.40 33.63
C GLY A 79 17.75 -40.54 33.77
N GLU A 80 17.65 -41.08 34.97
CA GLU A 80 16.67 -42.12 35.32
C GLU A 80 15.23 -41.56 35.32
N TRP A 81 15.09 -40.29 35.72
CA TRP A 81 13.91 -39.48 35.45
C TRP A 81 14.23 -38.42 34.41
N ARG A 82 13.37 -38.26 33.41
CA ARG A 82 13.57 -37.31 32.31
C ARG A 82 12.28 -36.61 31.94
N PHE A 83 12.35 -35.30 31.81
CA PHE A 83 11.41 -34.53 31.03
C PHE A 83 12.11 -33.87 29.85
N ASP A 84 11.75 -34.28 28.62
CA ASP A 84 12.22 -33.64 27.39
C ASP A 84 11.04 -33.48 26.44
N LYS A 85 10.71 -32.23 26.10
CA LYS A 85 9.61 -31.92 25.18
C LYS A 85 9.77 -32.59 23.82
N ARG A 86 11.01 -32.86 23.39
CA ARG A 86 11.32 -33.52 22.11
C ARG A 86 10.93 -35.00 22.09
N SER A 87 10.77 -35.63 23.25
CA SER A 87 10.23 -36.98 23.35
C SER A 87 8.76 -37.07 22.91
N PHE A 88 8.08 -35.94 22.76
CA PHE A 88 6.66 -35.83 22.42
C PHE A 88 6.41 -35.20 21.04
N LEU A 89 7.39 -35.26 20.11
CA LEU A 89 7.23 -34.69 18.77
C LEU A 89 6.15 -35.37 17.91
N ARG A 90 5.76 -36.61 18.25
CA ARG A 90 4.77 -37.41 17.49
C ARG A 90 3.38 -37.42 18.13
N GLY A 91 3.15 -36.63 19.18
CA GLY A 91 1.86 -36.54 19.86
C GLY A 91 1.98 -35.91 21.25
N PRO A 92 0.90 -35.35 21.80
CA PRO A 92 0.93 -34.65 23.09
C PRO A 92 1.37 -35.58 24.23
N PRO A 93 2.00 -35.04 25.30
CA PRO A 93 2.36 -35.83 26.46
C PRO A 93 1.13 -36.46 27.11
N PRO A 94 1.28 -37.61 27.78
CA PRO A 94 0.19 -38.23 28.54
C PRO A 94 -0.33 -37.24 29.60
N ARG A 95 -1.64 -37.31 29.89
CA ARG A 95 -2.31 -36.37 30.81
C ARG A 95 -1.66 -36.30 32.21
N ASN A 96 -1.01 -37.38 32.63
CA ASN A 96 -0.28 -37.45 33.90
C ASN A 96 1.19 -37.74 33.61
N LEU A 97 2.02 -36.71 33.72
CA LEU A 97 3.47 -36.87 33.65
C LEU A 97 4.01 -37.35 35.01
N PRO A 98 4.96 -38.29 35.02
CA PRO A 98 5.57 -38.73 36.27
C PRO A 98 6.33 -37.56 36.91
N MET A 99 6.10 -37.32 38.20
CA MET A 99 6.79 -36.28 38.96
C MET A 99 8.27 -36.64 39.17
N PRO A 100 9.18 -35.66 39.23
CA PRO A 100 10.60 -35.91 39.47
C PRO A 100 10.83 -36.57 40.84
N PRO A 101 11.91 -37.36 40.98
CA PRO A 101 12.26 -37.96 42.26
C PRO A 101 12.47 -36.87 43.33
N PRO A 102 12.06 -37.12 44.59
CA PRO A 102 12.21 -36.15 45.67
C PRO A 102 13.69 -35.84 45.91
N GLY A 103 14.07 -34.55 45.90
CA GLY A 103 15.45 -34.10 46.15
C GLY A 103 16.04 -33.08 45.16
N VAL A 104 15.28 -32.58 44.18
CA VAL A 104 15.76 -31.61 43.18
C VAL A 104 15.99 -30.22 43.81
N SER A 105 17.21 -29.95 44.31
CA SER A 105 17.70 -28.59 44.63
C SER A 105 19.23 -28.44 44.52
N GLU A 106 19.64 -27.40 43.78
CA GLU A 106 20.90 -26.61 43.76
C GLU A 106 22.29 -27.24 43.47
N SER A 107 22.96 -26.67 42.45
CA SER A 107 24.41 -26.64 42.10
C SER A 107 24.80 -27.34 40.76
N LEU A 108 25.72 -26.92 39.88
CA LEU A 108 26.84 -25.95 39.82
C LEU A 108 27.29 -25.77 38.31
N MET A 109 27.83 -24.61 37.89
CA MET A 109 28.30 -24.27 36.50
C MET A 109 29.82 -24.52 36.25
N GLY A 110 30.24 -24.80 34.99
CA GLY A 110 31.66 -24.87 34.55
C GLY A 110 31.94 -24.21 33.16
N ARG A 111 33.15 -23.62 32.96
CA ARG A 111 33.57 -22.68 31.88
C ARG A 111 34.30 -23.32 30.65
N ALA A 112 34.25 -22.68 29.47
CA ALA A 112 34.91 -23.09 28.20
C ALA A 112 36.00 -22.10 27.67
N SER A 113 36.85 -22.56 26.73
CA SER A 113 38.21 -22.02 26.39
C SER A 113 38.29 -20.94 25.26
N PRO A 114 39.29 -20.01 25.29
CA PRO A 114 39.30 -18.77 24.49
C PRO A 114 39.73 -18.90 23.02
N ILE A 115 40.51 -19.90 22.63
CA ILE A 115 41.00 -20.05 21.24
C ILE A 115 39.86 -20.35 20.27
N LEU A 116 38.84 -21.06 20.76
CA LEU A 116 37.63 -21.36 20.02
C LEU A 116 36.84 -20.09 19.67
N LEU A 117 36.90 -19.06 20.53
CA LEU A 117 36.15 -17.81 20.34
C LEU A 117 36.71 -16.96 19.18
N VAL A 118 38.01 -17.04 18.91
CA VAL A 118 38.67 -16.22 17.88
C VAL A 118 38.40 -16.75 16.48
N LEU A 119 38.41 -18.08 16.30
CA LEU A 119 38.13 -18.71 15.00
C LEU A 119 36.66 -18.55 14.59
N VAL A 120 35.75 -18.56 15.57
CA VAL A 120 34.32 -18.29 15.35
C VAL A 120 34.10 -16.85 14.87
N ALA A 121 34.84 -15.87 15.40
CA ALA A 121 34.68 -14.47 15.01
C ALA A 121 35.07 -14.19 13.55
N LEU A 122 36.14 -14.82 13.04
CA LEU A 122 36.61 -14.62 11.66
C LEU A 122 35.70 -15.27 10.62
N GLY A 123 35.14 -16.45 10.92
CA GLY A 123 34.15 -17.10 10.05
C GLY A 123 32.84 -16.32 9.96
N PHE A 124 32.42 -15.70 11.07
CA PHE A 124 31.20 -14.89 11.11
C PHE A 124 31.27 -13.66 10.21
N ALA A 125 32.41 -12.96 10.18
CA ALA A 125 32.58 -11.73 9.40
C ALA A 125 32.35 -11.94 7.88
N PHE A 126 32.86 -13.05 7.34
CA PHE A 126 32.77 -13.40 5.91
C PHE A 126 31.33 -13.79 5.48
N ALA A 127 30.58 -14.44 6.36
CA ALA A 127 29.19 -14.81 6.14
C ALA A 127 28.25 -13.58 6.20
N THR A 128 28.51 -12.62 7.09
CA THR A 128 27.72 -11.38 7.18
C THR A 128 27.81 -10.51 5.93
N TYR A 129 28.99 -10.40 5.32
CA TYR A 129 29.19 -9.57 4.12
C TYR A 129 28.34 -10.03 2.94
N ASN A 130 28.28 -11.34 2.69
CA ASN A 130 27.49 -11.91 1.59
C ASN A 130 25.99 -11.94 1.87
N LEU A 131 25.58 -12.01 3.13
CA LEU A 131 24.17 -12.00 3.55
C LEU A 131 23.54 -10.61 3.40
N ILE A 132 24.29 -9.54 3.69
CA ILE A 132 23.82 -8.15 3.58
C ILE A 132 23.46 -7.81 2.12
N THR A 133 24.28 -8.21 1.16
CA THR A 133 24.08 -7.94 -0.28
C THR A 133 22.77 -8.54 -0.82
N VAL A 134 22.33 -9.68 -0.28
CA VAL A 134 21.08 -10.35 -0.69
C VAL A 134 19.85 -9.84 0.08
N ILE A 135 20.01 -9.36 1.31
CA ILE A 135 18.91 -8.79 2.11
C ILE A 135 18.49 -7.42 1.57
N VAL A 136 19.43 -6.61 1.06
CA VAL A 136 19.15 -5.31 0.43
C VAL A 136 18.23 -5.46 -0.79
N HIS A 137 18.32 -6.59 -1.51
CA HIS A 137 17.52 -6.86 -2.70
C HIS A 137 16.09 -7.38 -2.40
N ASN A 138 15.87 -8.02 -1.25
CA ASN A 138 14.59 -8.69 -0.90
C ASN A 138 13.77 -8.00 0.20
N ARG A 139 14.25 -6.89 0.77
CA ARG A 139 13.53 -6.12 1.82
C ARG A 139 12.33 -5.30 1.30
N SER A 140 12.11 -5.15 -0.01
CA SER A 140 11.07 -4.25 -0.54
C SER A 140 9.62 -4.77 -0.44
N VAL A 141 9.39 -6.04 -0.06
CA VAL A 141 8.08 -6.69 -0.26
C VAL A 141 7.28 -6.99 1.03
N ARG A 142 7.88 -7.04 2.23
CA ARG A 142 7.24 -7.72 3.40
C ARG A 142 6.86 -6.87 4.63
N ASN A 143 7.10 -5.54 4.66
CA ASN A 143 6.81 -4.68 5.83
C ASN A 143 5.35 -4.12 5.95
N TRP A 144 4.35 -4.59 5.20
CA TRP A 144 3.17 -3.75 4.89
C TRP A 144 1.91 -3.85 5.80
N MET A 145 1.97 -4.34 7.05
CA MET A 145 0.78 -4.47 7.92
C MET A 145 1.05 -4.19 9.41
N THR A 146 0.26 -3.29 10.05
CA THR A 146 0.25 -3.05 11.51
C THR A 146 -1.18 -2.78 12.06
N GLU A 147 -1.45 -3.16 13.31
CA GLU A 147 -2.73 -2.96 14.03
C GLU A 147 -2.61 -1.87 15.11
N ASP A 148 -3.63 -1.02 15.26
CA ASP A 148 -3.71 -0.05 16.37
C ASP A 148 -4.51 -0.56 17.58
N SER A 149 -4.42 0.17 18.70
CA SER A 149 -5.06 -0.15 19.99
C SER A 149 -6.59 -0.07 20.00
N ASN A 150 -7.24 0.30 18.88
CA ASN A 150 -8.69 0.28 18.69
C ASN A 150 -9.14 -0.81 17.70
N GLY A 151 -8.26 -1.75 17.33
CA GLY A 151 -8.57 -2.86 16.43
C GLY A 151 -8.71 -2.45 14.96
N ARG A 152 -8.14 -1.32 14.55
CA ARG A 152 -8.10 -0.92 13.14
C ARG A 152 -6.78 -1.39 12.50
N ILE A 153 -6.92 -2.23 11.46
CA ILE A 153 -5.81 -2.72 10.65
C ILE A 153 -5.41 -1.62 9.64
N PHE A 154 -4.18 -1.12 9.74
CA PHE A 154 -3.58 -0.19 8.77
C PHE A 154 -2.67 -0.93 7.79
N PHE A 155 -2.72 -0.52 6.52
CA PHE A 155 -1.71 -0.88 5.53
C PHE A 155 -0.57 0.13 5.61
N ASP A 156 0.65 -0.36 5.82
CA ASP A 156 1.84 0.52 5.91
C ASP A 156 2.08 1.14 4.52
N PRO A 157 2.11 2.48 4.40
CA PRO A 157 2.53 3.10 3.14
C PRO A 157 3.93 2.64 2.74
N VAL A 158 4.20 2.64 1.43
CA VAL A 158 5.53 2.23 0.86
C VAL A 158 6.71 3.00 1.48
N ILE A 159 6.45 4.18 2.06
CA ILE A 159 7.41 4.99 2.80
C ILE A 159 6.98 5.01 4.27
N GLU A 160 7.81 4.44 5.16
CA GLU A 160 7.56 4.34 6.59
C GLU A 160 7.53 5.74 7.25
N MET A 161 6.48 6.03 8.02
CA MET A 161 6.23 7.35 8.60
C MET A 161 7.24 7.71 9.72
N PRO A 162 7.78 8.94 9.76
CA PRO A 162 8.60 9.38 10.89
C PRO A 162 7.78 9.52 12.19
N GLU A 163 8.32 9.04 13.31
CA GLU A 163 7.62 8.95 14.62
C GLU A 163 7.07 10.30 15.14
N ASN A 164 7.72 11.41 14.80
CA ASN A 164 7.32 12.75 15.26
C ASN A 164 6.03 13.28 14.62
N VAL A 165 5.48 12.58 13.63
CA VAL A 165 4.29 12.97 12.88
C VAL A 165 3.01 12.29 13.39
N ARG A 166 3.13 11.29 14.26
CA ARG A 166 2.00 10.53 14.85
C ARG A 166 1.14 11.32 15.86
N ILE A 167 1.40 12.62 16.06
CA ILE A 167 0.69 13.44 17.06
C ILE A 167 -0.60 14.02 16.46
N GLN A 168 -1.71 13.58 17.05
CA GLN A 168 -3.12 13.83 16.72
C GLN A 168 -3.49 15.30 16.45
N LYS A 169 -4.07 15.58 15.28
CA LYS A 169 -5.12 16.62 15.16
C LYS A 169 -6.47 15.95 15.43
N THR A 170 -7.15 16.38 16.48
CA THR A 170 -8.40 15.83 17.03
C THR A 170 -9.67 16.33 16.30
N GLY A 171 -9.60 16.53 14.99
CA GLY A 171 -10.74 16.94 14.16
C GLY A 171 -10.72 16.22 12.81
N LYS A 172 -11.90 15.94 12.26
CA LYS A 172 -12.02 15.47 10.87
C LYS A 172 -11.37 16.49 9.95
N LEU A 173 -10.55 16.03 9.00
CA LEU A 173 -9.91 16.90 8.01
C LEU A 173 -10.56 16.63 6.65
N PRO A 174 -11.72 17.26 6.34
CA PRO A 174 -12.41 17.01 5.11
C PRO A 174 -11.57 17.41 3.88
N PHE A 175 -11.86 16.78 2.75
CA PHE A 175 -11.23 17.09 1.47
C PHE A 175 -12.26 17.38 0.39
N HIS A 176 -12.00 18.39 -0.44
CA HIS A 176 -12.80 18.72 -1.60
C HIS A 176 -12.54 17.72 -2.73
N VAL A 177 -13.58 17.20 -3.38
CA VAL A 177 -13.41 16.30 -4.52
C VAL A 177 -13.39 17.13 -5.81
N ALA A 178 -12.34 16.99 -6.62
CA ALA A 178 -12.20 17.69 -7.89
C ALA A 178 -11.94 16.68 -9.01
N LEU A 179 -12.74 16.75 -10.08
CA LEU A 179 -12.50 15.98 -11.30
C LEU A 179 -12.48 16.90 -12.51
N THR A 180 -11.59 16.61 -13.46
CA THR A 180 -11.56 17.29 -14.75
C THR A 180 -12.45 16.60 -15.77
N ALA A 181 -13.20 17.38 -16.56
CA ALA A 181 -14.14 16.87 -17.53
C ALA A 181 -14.14 17.66 -18.84
N THR A 182 -14.52 16.98 -19.92
CA THR A 182 -14.89 17.62 -21.20
C THR A 182 -16.41 17.69 -21.32
N ASP A 183 -16.88 18.43 -22.31
CA ASP A 183 -18.28 18.52 -22.72
C ASP A 183 -18.72 17.35 -23.63
N ALA A 184 -17.82 16.40 -23.92
CA ALA A 184 -18.12 15.24 -24.74
C ALA A 184 -19.15 14.31 -24.03
N PRO A 185 -20.10 13.71 -24.77
CA PRO A 185 -21.07 12.77 -24.20
C PRO A 185 -20.42 11.67 -23.37
N TYR A 186 -19.27 11.15 -23.85
CA TYR A 186 -18.44 10.21 -23.13
C TYR A 186 -18.07 10.68 -21.71
N SER A 187 -17.55 11.89 -21.56
CA SER A 187 -17.15 12.43 -20.24
C SER A 187 -18.36 12.75 -19.37
N LYS A 188 -19.44 13.28 -19.98
CA LYS A 188 -20.68 13.64 -19.29
C LYS A 188 -21.28 12.48 -18.49
N TRP A 189 -21.57 11.36 -19.15
CA TRP A 189 -22.23 10.23 -18.47
C TRP A 189 -21.36 9.65 -17.34
N GLN A 190 -20.03 9.64 -17.53
CA GLN A 190 -19.06 9.20 -16.52
C GLN A 190 -19.13 10.11 -15.28
N CYS A 191 -19.12 11.44 -15.48
CA CYS A 191 -19.22 12.43 -14.41
C CYS A 191 -20.52 12.28 -13.59
N ARG A 192 -21.65 12.01 -14.24
CA ARG A 192 -22.94 11.83 -13.57
C ARG A 192 -22.96 10.59 -12.67
N ILE A 193 -22.42 9.45 -13.15
CA ILE A 193 -22.28 8.24 -12.32
C ILE A 193 -21.35 8.50 -11.14
N MET A 194 -20.21 9.13 -11.38
CA MET A 194 -19.23 9.47 -10.33
C MET A 194 -19.88 10.38 -9.27
N TYR A 195 -20.58 11.43 -9.70
CA TYR A 195 -21.25 12.38 -8.81
C TYR A 195 -22.40 11.75 -8.01
N TYR A 196 -23.17 10.84 -8.62
CA TYR A 196 -24.19 10.05 -7.91
C TYR A 196 -23.57 9.26 -6.74
N TRP A 197 -22.45 8.57 -6.98
CA TRP A 197 -21.77 7.78 -5.95
C TRP A 197 -21.04 8.65 -4.91
N TYR A 198 -20.49 9.79 -5.32
CA TYR A 198 -19.97 10.80 -4.39
C TYR A 198 -21.03 11.21 -3.37
N LYS A 199 -22.23 11.59 -3.83
CA LYS A 199 -23.31 12.01 -2.92
C LYS A 199 -23.66 10.92 -1.91
N LYS A 200 -23.71 9.65 -2.35
CA LYS A 200 -23.99 8.53 -1.45
C LYS A 200 -22.88 8.27 -0.44
N GLN A 201 -21.62 8.27 -0.88
CA GLN A 201 -20.48 7.95 -0.01
C GLN A 201 -20.09 9.10 0.92
N LYS A 202 -20.39 10.35 0.55
CA LYS A 202 -20.23 11.52 1.43
C LYS A 202 -21.02 11.37 2.73
N GLU A 203 -22.25 10.88 2.64
CA GLU A 203 -23.15 10.74 3.79
C GLU A 203 -22.87 9.50 4.66
N GLN A 204 -21.95 8.62 4.22
CA GLN A 204 -21.63 7.41 4.98
C GLN A 204 -20.74 7.71 6.20
N PRO A 205 -20.96 7.00 7.33
CA PRO A 205 -20.07 7.08 8.49
C PRO A 205 -18.61 6.77 8.12
N GLY A 206 -17.68 7.59 8.63
CA GLY A 206 -16.25 7.47 8.32
C GLY A 206 -15.80 8.18 7.05
N SER A 207 -16.73 8.73 6.25
CA SER A 207 -16.38 9.60 5.14
C SER A 207 -15.94 10.98 5.64
N GLU A 208 -14.91 11.51 4.97
CA GLU A 208 -14.40 12.87 5.12
C GLU A 208 -14.46 13.63 3.78
N MET A 209 -15.29 13.18 2.84
CA MET A 209 -15.58 13.92 1.62
C MET A 209 -16.30 15.23 1.95
N GLY A 210 -15.72 16.35 1.53
CA GLY A 210 -16.26 17.70 1.65
C GLY A 210 -17.07 18.10 0.40
N GLY A 211 -16.81 19.29 -0.13
CA GLY A 211 -17.36 19.80 -1.38
C GLY A 211 -16.95 19.00 -2.62
N PHE A 212 -17.53 19.37 -3.76
CA PHE A 212 -17.28 18.75 -5.05
C PHE A 212 -17.21 19.82 -6.13
N THR A 213 -16.26 19.69 -7.05
CA THR A 213 -16.22 20.49 -8.28
C THR A 213 -15.91 19.62 -9.49
N ARG A 214 -16.76 19.71 -10.51
CA ARG A 214 -16.42 19.33 -11.88
C ARG A 214 -15.73 20.51 -12.56
N ILE A 215 -14.47 20.33 -12.94
CA ILE A 215 -13.69 21.32 -13.66
C ILE A 215 -13.90 21.08 -15.16
N LEU A 216 -14.82 21.83 -15.75
CA LEU A 216 -15.19 21.70 -17.17
C LEU A 216 -14.25 22.53 -18.02
N HIS A 217 -13.32 21.86 -18.72
CA HIS A 217 -12.27 22.51 -19.49
C HIS A 217 -12.57 22.58 -21.00
N SER A 218 -13.84 22.78 -21.36
CA SER A 218 -14.30 23.01 -22.73
C SER A 218 -14.36 24.50 -23.10
N GLY A 219 -14.19 25.40 -22.11
CA GLY A 219 -14.37 26.85 -22.27
C GLY A 219 -15.83 27.29 -22.38
N ASN A 220 -16.79 26.36 -22.38
CA ASN A 220 -18.22 26.66 -22.54
C ASN A 220 -19.04 25.95 -21.45
N PRO A 221 -20.10 26.59 -20.91
CA PRO A 221 -21.03 25.93 -20.02
C PRO A 221 -21.77 24.79 -20.74
N ASP A 222 -22.21 23.78 -19.98
CA ASP A 222 -23.07 22.71 -20.48
C ASP A 222 -24.27 22.47 -19.56
N ASN A 223 -25.16 21.58 -19.98
CA ASN A 223 -26.38 21.25 -19.27
C ASN A 223 -26.17 20.53 -17.93
N LEU A 224 -24.97 19.99 -17.65
CA LEU A 224 -24.70 19.32 -16.37
C LEU A 224 -24.40 20.31 -15.24
N MET A 225 -24.25 21.60 -15.54
CA MET A 225 -24.05 22.62 -14.50
C MET A 225 -25.26 22.78 -13.58
N ASP A 226 -26.45 22.39 -14.04
CA ASP A 226 -27.67 22.36 -13.22
C ASP A 226 -27.70 21.17 -12.24
N GLU A 227 -26.90 20.12 -12.50
CA GLU A 227 -26.84 18.88 -11.71
C GLU A 227 -25.59 18.79 -10.83
N ILE A 228 -24.43 19.17 -11.38
CA ILE A 228 -23.11 18.97 -10.79
C ILE A 228 -22.46 20.33 -10.56
N PRO A 229 -22.02 20.67 -9.33
CA PRO A 229 -21.26 21.89 -9.08
C PRO A 229 -20.05 21.96 -10.03
N THR A 230 -20.04 22.97 -10.91
CA THR A 230 -19.12 23.05 -12.03
C THR A 230 -18.45 24.41 -12.09
N ILE A 231 -17.15 24.42 -12.37
CA ILE A 231 -16.42 25.63 -12.77
C ILE A 231 -15.95 25.44 -14.20
N VAL A 232 -16.27 26.40 -15.07
CA VAL A 232 -15.83 26.42 -16.47
C VAL A 232 -14.46 27.08 -16.54
N VAL A 233 -13.54 26.40 -17.21
CA VAL A 233 -12.18 26.87 -17.47
C VAL A 233 -11.86 26.70 -18.95
N ASP A 234 -10.92 27.50 -19.44
CA ASP A 234 -10.56 27.48 -20.85
C ASP A 234 -9.71 26.24 -21.18
N PRO A 235 -9.90 25.62 -22.35
CA PRO A 235 -8.95 24.62 -22.83
C PRO A 235 -7.60 25.29 -23.12
N LEU A 236 -6.59 24.47 -23.36
CA LEU A 236 -5.35 24.95 -23.97
C LEU A 236 -5.66 25.57 -25.34
N PRO A 237 -4.92 26.61 -25.75
CA PRO A 237 -5.00 27.16 -27.09
C PRO A 237 -4.91 26.08 -28.17
N ALA A 238 -5.68 26.25 -29.24
CA ALA A 238 -5.76 25.27 -30.32
C ALA A 238 -4.37 24.90 -30.87
N GLY A 239 -4.12 23.58 -30.98
CA GLY A 239 -2.86 23.02 -31.48
C GLY A 239 -1.77 22.86 -30.42
N LEU A 240 -1.91 23.47 -29.24
CA LEU A 240 -0.92 23.36 -28.16
C LEU A 240 -0.96 21.98 -27.49
N ASP A 241 -2.13 21.34 -27.47
CA ASP A 241 -2.31 19.98 -26.97
C ASP A 241 -1.77 18.90 -27.92
N ARG A 242 -1.49 19.24 -29.19
CA ARG A 242 -1.00 18.33 -30.25
C ARG A 242 -1.83 17.04 -30.38
N GLY A 243 -3.14 17.15 -30.16
CA GLY A 243 -4.07 16.01 -30.17
C GLY A 243 -4.02 15.12 -28.92
N TYR A 244 -3.21 15.48 -27.91
CA TYR A 244 -3.18 14.83 -26.61
C TYR A 244 -4.02 15.62 -25.60
N ILE A 245 -5.34 15.35 -25.63
CA ILE A 245 -6.36 16.06 -24.85
C ILE A 245 -6.08 16.10 -23.33
N VAL A 246 -5.29 15.15 -22.82
CA VAL A 246 -4.95 15.03 -21.39
C VAL A 246 -4.14 16.22 -20.90
N LEU A 247 -3.44 16.96 -21.78
CA LEU A 247 -2.71 18.18 -21.39
C LEU A 247 -3.62 19.30 -20.87
N ASN A 248 -4.92 19.27 -21.18
CA ASN A 248 -5.87 20.23 -20.64
C ASN A 248 -6.07 20.05 -19.12
N ARG A 249 -5.78 18.87 -18.56
CA ARG A 249 -5.96 18.59 -17.14
C ARG A 249 -5.11 19.45 -16.21
N PRO A 250 -3.76 19.51 -16.33
CA PRO A 250 -2.96 20.39 -15.50
C PRO A 250 -3.37 21.86 -15.67
N TRP A 251 -3.69 22.28 -16.89
CA TRP A 251 -4.15 23.65 -17.16
C TRP A 251 -5.49 23.97 -16.50
N ALA A 252 -6.41 23.01 -16.50
CA ALA A 252 -7.70 23.13 -15.83
C ALA A 252 -7.52 23.29 -14.31
N PHE A 253 -6.60 22.55 -13.69
CA PHE A 253 -6.29 22.70 -12.26
C PHE A 253 -5.69 24.07 -11.94
N VAL A 254 -4.77 24.58 -12.76
CA VAL A 254 -4.20 25.94 -12.57
C VAL A 254 -5.32 26.98 -12.53
N GLN A 255 -6.17 27.02 -13.55
CA GLN A 255 -7.28 27.98 -13.61
C GLN A 255 -8.31 27.77 -12.50
N TRP A 256 -8.63 26.51 -12.17
CA TRP A 256 -9.61 26.21 -11.14
C TRP A 256 -9.13 26.68 -9.76
N LEU A 257 -7.86 26.46 -9.40
CA LEU A 257 -7.29 26.92 -8.13
C LEU A 257 -7.29 28.45 -8.02
N GLU A 258 -7.13 29.17 -9.13
CA GLU A 258 -7.23 30.63 -9.17
C GLU A 258 -8.66 31.16 -9.03
N LYS A 259 -9.65 30.44 -9.59
CA LYS A 259 -11.05 30.89 -9.68
C LYS A 259 -11.93 30.40 -8.52
N ALA A 260 -11.63 29.23 -7.95
CA ALA A 260 -12.52 28.54 -7.04
C ALA A 260 -12.36 29.02 -5.58
N THR A 261 -13.49 29.13 -4.89
CA THR A 261 -13.49 29.21 -3.42
C THR A 261 -13.63 27.80 -2.86
N ILE A 262 -12.55 27.26 -2.28
CA ILE A 262 -12.49 25.91 -1.72
C ILE A 262 -12.35 26.04 -0.20
N GLU A 263 -13.38 25.58 0.53
CA GLU A 263 -13.45 25.62 1.99
C GLU A 263 -12.48 24.62 2.65
N GLU A 264 -12.33 23.43 2.04
CA GLU A 264 -11.48 22.38 2.57
C GLU A 264 -9.97 22.67 2.38
N GLU A 265 -9.17 22.25 3.36
CA GLU A 265 -7.70 22.34 3.26
C GLU A 265 -7.08 21.31 2.31
N TYR A 266 -7.80 20.22 2.04
CA TYR A 266 -7.33 19.09 1.22
C TYR A 266 -8.22 18.94 -0.02
N ILE A 267 -7.63 18.39 -1.08
CA ILE A 267 -8.28 18.13 -2.35
C ILE A 267 -8.02 16.67 -2.74
N LEU A 268 -9.07 15.94 -3.07
CA LEU A 268 -9.01 14.69 -3.82
C LEU A 268 -9.08 15.00 -5.32
N MET A 269 -7.98 14.81 -6.03
CA MET A 269 -7.98 14.77 -7.49
C MET A 269 -8.54 13.41 -7.93
N ALA A 270 -9.63 13.43 -8.70
CA ALA A 270 -10.36 12.26 -9.19
C ALA A 270 -10.56 12.30 -10.71
N GLU A 271 -11.00 11.18 -11.30
CA GLU A 271 -11.33 11.07 -12.73
C GLU A 271 -12.83 10.77 -12.94
N PRO A 272 -13.40 11.09 -14.12
CA PRO A 272 -14.77 10.74 -14.47
C PRO A 272 -15.07 9.23 -14.36
N ASP A 273 -14.09 8.36 -14.62
CA ASP A 273 -14.21 6.90 -14.53
C ASP A 273 -13.89 6.32 -13.16
N HIS A 274 -14.03 7.12 -12.11
CA HIS A 274 -14.04 6.66 -10.73
C HIS A 274 -15.47 6.39 -10.26
N ILE A 275 -15.65 5.28 -9.53
CA ILE A 275 -16.84 5.01 -8.72
C ILE A 275 -16.39 4.82 -7.27
N PHE A 276 -16.96 5.62 -6.35
CA PHE A 276 -16.70 5.49 -4.92
C PHE A 276 -17.49 4.33 -4.33
N VAL A 277 -16.79 3.28 -3.89
CA VAL A 277 -17.42 2.05 -3.38
C VAL A 277 -17.50 1.97 -1.87
N ASN A 278 -16.56 2.60 -1.18
CA ASN A 278 -16.50 2.67 0.28
C ASN A 278 -16.29 4.14 0.72
N PRO A 279 -16.75 4.53 1.93
CA PRO A 279 -16.47 5.85 2.49
C PRO A 279 -14.98 6.09 2.61
N ILE A 280 -14.52 7.29 2.26
CA ILE A 280 -13.10 7.65 2.23
C ILE A 280 -12.83 8.64 3.37
N SER A 281 -12.00 8.23 4.32
CA SER A 281 -11.34 9.17 5.23
C SER A 281 -10.18 9.86 4.53
N ASN A 282 -9.74 11.02 5.00
CA ASN A 282 -8.56 11.68 4.50
C ASN A 282 -7.33 10.78 4.70
N LEU A 283 -6.80 10.28 3.58
CA LEU A 283 -5.67 9.36 3.58
C LEU A 283 -4.34 10.10 3.66
N ALA A 284 -4.33 11.42 3.43
CA ALA A 284 -3.16 12.26 3.62
C ALA A 284 -2.93 12.45 5.12
N HIS A 285 -1.67 12.36 5.52
CA HIS A 285 -1.32 12.43 6.94
C HIS A 285 0.03 13.10 7.10
N GLY A 286 0.19 13.87 8.18
CA GLY A 286 1.51 14.41 8.49
C GLY A 286 2.05 15.47 7.54
N GLY A 287 1.17 16.09 6.75
CA GLY A 287 1.57 16.99 5.67
C GLY A 287 1.94 16.29 4.37
N LEU A 288 2.04 14.95 4.36
CA LEU A 288 2.27 14.18 3.16
C LEU A 288 0.94 13.87 2.44
N PRO A 289 0.84 14.15 1.13
CA PRO A 289 -0.27 13.70 0.31
C PRO A 289 -0.36 12.16 0.25
N ALA A 290 -1.51 11.62 -0.09
CA ALA A 290 -1.69 10.18 -0.34
C ALA A 290 -2.03 9.93 -1.80
N ALA A 291 -1.40 8.92 -2.41
CA ALA A 291 -1.52 8.63 -3.84
C ALA A 291 -1.54 7.13 -4.13
N PHE A 292 -2.16 6.75 -5.24
CA PHE A 292 -2.08 5.37 -5.71
C PHE A 292 -0.76 5.09 -6.46
N PRO A 293 0.00 4.03 -6.13
CA PRO A 293 1.21 3.66 -6.85
C PRO A 293 0.87 2.91 -8.15
N PHE A 294 1.25 3.50 -9.29
CA PHE A 294 1.02 2.90 -10.60
C PHE A 294 2.18 2.02 -11.00
N PHE A 295 1.94 0.72 -11.21
CA PHE A 295 3.00 -0.24 -11.53
C PHE A 295 3.74 0.05 -12.85
N TYR A 296 3.14 0.84 -13.75
CA TYR A 296 3.73 1.24 -15.03
C TYR A 296 4.45 2.61 -14.98
N ILE A 297 4.33 3.36 -13.88
CA ILE A 297 5.12 4.57 -13.64
C ILE A 297 6.40 4.14 -12.93
N LYS A 298 7.52 4.17 -13.64
CA LYS A 298 8.81 3.63 -13.16
C LYS A 298 9.93 4.66 -13.38
N PRO A 299 10.03 5.69 -12.54
CA PRO A 299 11.01 6.76 -12.73
C PRO A 299 12.46 6.25 -12.74
N GLU A 300 12.83 5.34 -11.84
CA GLU A 300 14.18 4.76 -11.79
C GLU A 300 14.56 3.98 -13.07
N GLN A 301 13.61 3.26 -13.67
CA GLN A 301 13.86 2.54 -14.93
C GLN A 301 13.98 3.47 -16.15
N ASN A 302 13.51 4.71 -16.00
CA ASN A 302 13.53 5.74 -17.03
C ASN A 302 14.46 6.91 -16.66
N GLU A 303 15.47 6.68 -15.81
CA GLU A 303 16.32 7.74 -15.24
C GLU A 303 16.83 8.73 -16.30
N LYS A 304 17.36 8.24 -17.42
CA LYS A 304 17.86 9.11 -18.51
C LYS A 304 16.81 10.12 -19.01
N ILE A 305 15.56 9.69 -19.16
CA ILE A 305 14.46 10.55 -19.61
C ILE A 305 14.05 11.48 -18.47
N ILE A 306 13.89 10.96 -17.26
CA ILE A 306 13.51 11.74 -16.08
C ILE A 306 14.50 12.87 -15.80
N ARG A 307 15.81 12.63 -15.96
CA ARG A 307 16.85 13.64 -15.74
C ARG A 307 16.76 14.87 -16.63
N LYS A 308 16.08 14.79 -17.78
CA LYS A 308 15.78 15.98 -18.61
C LYS A 308 14.86 16.98 -17.90
N PHE A 309 14.04 16.50 -16.96
CA PHE A 309 13.01 17.29 -16.27
C PHE A 309 13.20 17.34 -14.75
N TYR A 310 14.04 16.46 -14.19
CA TYR A 310 14.45 16.42 -12.79
C TYR A 310 15.99 16.39 -12.67
N PRO A 311 16.65 17.56 -12.76
CA PRO A 311 18.11 17.66 -12.72
C PRO A 311 18.72 17.10 -11.43
N GLU A 312 20.00 16.70 -11.48
CA GLU A 312 20.70 16.07 -10.34
C GLU A 312 20.73 16.94 -9.07
N GLU A 313 20.72 18.26 -9.23
CA GLU A 313 20.68 19.22 -8.11
C GLU A 313 19.42 19.11 -7.23
N PHE A 314 18.33 18.58 -7.77
CA PHE A 314 17.09 18.32 -7.01
C PHE A 314 17.14 17.00 -6.23
N GLY A 315 18.14 16.15 -6.48
CA GLY A 315 18.39 14.91 -5.75
C GLY A 315 18.27 13.64 -6.60
N PRO A 316 18.21 12.46 -5.95
CA PRO A 316 18.16 11.17 -6.66
C PRO A 316 16.78 10.91 -7.30
N VAL A 317 16.74 10.18 -8.42
CA VAL A 317 15.49 9.87 -9.16
C VAL A 317 14.46 9.13 -8.30
N LYS A 318 14.89 8.37 -7.28
CA LYS A 318 13.98 7.72 -6.33
C LYS A 318 13.05 8.67 -5.57
N ASN A 319 13.33 9.98 -5.58
CA ASN A 319 12.44 10.99 -5.02
C ASN A 319 11.24 11.27 -5.94
N VAL A 320 11.26 10.82 -7.20
CA VAL A 320 10.10 10.86 -8.07
C VAL A 320 9.25 9.63 -7.76
N ASP A 321 8.13 9.84 -7.08
CA ASP A 321 7.21 8.77 -6.69
C ASP A 321 6.61 8.06 -7.94
N PRO A 322 6.35 6.74 -7.89
CA PRO A 322 5.73 5.99 -8.98
C PRO A 322 4.20 6.22 -9.04
N ILE A 323 3.78 7.47 -9.23
CA ILE A 323 2.39 7.91 -9.13
C ILE A 323 1.93 8.67 -10.38
N GLY A 324 0.63 8.95 -10.46
CA GLY A 324 0.06 9.99 -11.32
C GLY A 324 -0.72 11.00 -10.49
N ASN A 325 -1.42 11.91 -11.15
CA ASN A 325 -2.20 12.96 -10.50
C ASN A 325 -3.49 12.44 -9.83
N SER A 326 -3.97 11.25 -10.17
CA SER A 326 -5.27 10.74 -9.70
C SER A 326 -5.27 9.21 -9.51
N PRO A 327 -5.83 8.68 -8.40
CA PRO A 327 -6.34 9.43 -7.26
C PRO A 327 -5.21 9.93 -6.35
N VAL A 328 -5.32 11.19 -5.93
CA VAL A 328 -4.41 11.82 -4.95
C VAL A 328 -5.19 12.68 -3.98
N ILE A 329 -4.98 12.53 -2.67
CA ILE A 329 -5.41 13.51 -1.65
C ILE A 329 -4.20 14.35 -1.27
N ILE A 330 -4.26 15.65 -1.55
CA ILE A 330 -3.17 16.62 -1.36
C ILE A 330 -3.70 17.88 -0.68
N LYS A 331 -2.86 18.56 0.10
CA LYS A 331 -3.23 19.90 0.61
C LYS A 331 -3.36 20.90 -0.54
N LYS A 332 -4.33 21.80 -0.44
CA LYS A 332 -4.60 22.83 -1.45
C LYS A 332 -3.36 23.69 -1.72
N ASP A 333 -2.66 24.15 -0.68
CA ASP A 333 -1.48 25.01 -0.81
C ASP A 333 -0.29 24.32 -1.52
N LEU A 334 -0.14 23.00 -1.35
CA LEU A 334 0.83 22.21 -2.09
C LEU A 334 0.41 22.06 -3.55
N LEU A 335 -0.87 21.81 -3.82
CA LEU A 335 -1.37 21.68 -5.17
C LEU A 335 -1.27 23.01 -5.95
N GLU A 336 -1.53 24.15 -5.31
CA GLU A 336 -1.33 25.50 -5.87
C GLU A 336 0.12 25.73 -6.32
N LYS A 337 1.10 25.19 -5.58
CA LYS A 337 2.52 25.26 -5.95
C LYS A 337 2.89 24.30 -7.09
N ILE A 338 2.35 23.08 -7.06
CA ILE A 338 2.72 22.02 -8.00
C ILE A 338 2.03 22.22 -9.36
N ALA A 339 0.77 22.66 -9.39
CA ALA A 339 -0.04 22.68 -10.61
C ALA A 339 0.59 23.48 -11.78
N PRO A 340 1.17 24.68 -11.59
CA PRO A 340 1.86 25.40 -12.66
C PRO A 340 3.11 24.66 -13.16
N THR A 341 3.87 24.02 -12.27
CA THR A 341 5.04 23.21 -12.65
C THR A 341 4.62 21.95 -13.38
N TRP A 342 3.56 21.27 -12.93
CA TRP A 342 2.99 20.11 -13.58
C TRP A 342 2.54 20.43 -15.01
N MET A 343 1.85 21.55 -15.23
CA MET A 343 1.52 22.05 -16.57
C MET A 343 2.78 22.22 -17.44
N ASN A 344 3.76 22.96 -16.94
CA ASN A 344 4.97 23.29 -17.70
C ASN A 344 5.81 22.04 -18.02
N VAL A 345 5.95 21.11 -17.07
CA VAL A 345 6.66 19.85 -17.30
C VAL A 345 5.90 18.99 -18.30
N SER A 346 4.56 18.92 -18.22
CA SER A 346 3.75 18.18 -19.19
C SER A 346 3.95 18.69 -20.62
N MET A 347 3.96 20.01 -20.80
CA MET A 347 4.25 20.65 -22.09
C MET A 347 5.66 20.32 -22.59
N LYS A 348 6.68 20.48 -21.75
CA LYS A 348 8.08 20.17 -22.10
C LYS A 348 8.28 18.69 -22.45
N MET A 349 7.65 17.78 -21.72
CA MET A 349 7.68 16.35 -22.02
C MET A 349 6.99 16.05 -23.35
N LYS A 350 5.86 16.72 -23.65
CA LYS A 350 5.18 16.57 -24.94
C LYS A 350 6.01 17.11 -26.11
N ASP A 351 6.79 18.16 -25.87
CA ASP A 351 7.66 18.77 -26.87
C ASP A 351 8.92 17.96 -27.15
N ASP A 352 9.38 17.12 -26.21
CA ASP A 352 10.55 16.24 -26.37
C ASP A 352 10.15 14.91 -27.05
N PRO A 353 10.58 14.63 -28.30
CA PRO A 353 10.12 13.45 -29.04
C PRO A 353 10.51 12.10 -28.43
N GLU A 354 11.65 12.03 -27.73
CA GLU A 354 12.07 10.81 -27.02
C GLU A 354 11.13 10.52 -25.84
N THR A 355 10.77 11.57 -25.09
CA THR A 355 9.88 11.48 -23.92
C THR A 355 8.44 11.21 -24.33
N ASP A 356 7.90 11.94 -25.31
CA ASP A 356 6.54 11.72 -25.83
C ASP A 356 6.37 10.28 -26.34
N LYS A 357 7.37 9.78 -27.08
CA LYS A 357 7.37 8.39 -27.54
C LYS A 357 7.46 7.38 -26.39
N ALA A 358 8.27 7.66 -25.36
CA ALA A 358 8.50 6.72 -24.26
C ALA A 358 7.31 6.64 -23.29
N PHE A 359 6.72 7.76 -22.91
CA PHE A 359 5.65 7.81 -21.92
C PHE A 359 4.25 7.81 -22.54
N GLY A 360 4.10 8.32 -23.76
CA GLY A 360 2.85 8.29 -24.51
C GLY A 360 1.65 8.77 -23.70
N TRP A 361 0.63 7.92 -23.56
CA TRP A 361 -0.63 8.28 -22.90
C TRP A 361 -0.49 8.65 -21.41
N VAL A 362 0.56 8.15 -20.73
CA VAL A 362 0.79 8.37 -19.29
C VAL A 362 1.82 9.47 -19.02
N LEU A 363 2.20 10.23 -20.05
CA LEU A 363 3.17 11.32 -19.95
C LEU A 363 2.79 12.38 -18.91
N GLU A 364 1.52 12.78 -18.89
CA GLU A 364 1.01 13.75 -17.91
C GLU A 364 1.21 13.24 -16.47
N MET A 365 1.00 11.95 -16.23
CA MET A 365 1.20 11.34 -14.90
C MET A 365 2.67 11.41 -14.46
N TYR A 366 3.62 11.14 -15.36
CA TYR A 366 5.04 11.34 -15.10
C TYR A 366 5.36 12.80 -14.82
N ALA A 367 4.74 13.74 -15.54
CA ALA A 367 4.92 15.16 -15.30
C ALA A 367 4.41 15.59 -13.92
N TYR A 368 3.29 15.04 -13.43
CA TYR A 368 2.80 15.27 -12.07
C TYR A 368 3.80 14.76 -11.02
N ALA A 369 4.32 13.55 -11.21
CA ALA A 369 5.30 12.96 -10.30
C ALA A 369 6.60 13.78 -10.25
N VAL A 370 7.12 14.20 -11.42
CA VAL A 370 8.31 15.04 -11.52
C VAL A 370 8.06 16.42 -10.89
N ALA A 371 6.93 17.05 -11.17
CA ALA A 371 6.58 18.35 -10.58
C ALA A 371 6.49 18.27 -9.06
N SER A 372 5.89 17.21 -8.51
CA SER A 372 5.85 16.97 -7.07
C SER A 372 7.27 16.86 -6.48
N ALA A 373 8.15 16.09 -7.11
CA ALA A 373 9.52 15.92 -6.67
C ALA A 373 10.35 17.22 -6.75
N LEU A 374 10.16 18.03 -7.81
CA LEU A 374 10.81 19.34 -7.94
C LEU A 374 10.46 20.29 -6.78
N HIS A 375 9.27 20.13 -6.19
CA HIS A 375 8.81 20.88 -5.01
C HIS A 375 9.07 20.15 -3.69
N GLY A 376 9.82 19.04 -3.70
CA GLY A 376 10.14 18.27 -2.50
C GLY A 376 8.94 17.55 -1.87
N VAL A 377 7.87 17.32 -2.64
CA VAL A 377 6.67 16.63 -2.16
C VAL A 377 6.80 15.13 -2.37
N GLN A 378 6.61 14.36 -1.30
CA GLN A 378 6.57 12.89 -1.29
C GLN A 378 5.19 12.40 -0.88
N HIS A 379 4.80 11.23 -1.38
CA HIS A 379 3.46 10.69 -1.18
C HIS A 379 3.45 9.43 -0.30
N ILE A 380 2.41 9.34 0.53
CA ILE A 380 1.95 8.11 1.18
C ILE A 380 1.35 7.23 0.08
N LEU A 381 2.09 6.20 -0.36
CA LEU A 381 1.63 5.32 -1.42
C LEU A 381 0.62 4.28 -0.91
N ARG A 382 -0.60 4.31 -1.43
CA ARG A 382 -1.75 3.52 -0.98
C ARG A 382 -2.28 2.61 -2.09
N LYS A 383 -1.93 1.32 -2.02
CA LYS A 383 -2.44 0.30 -2.96
C LYS A 383 -3.93 0.01 -2.79
N ASP A 384 -4.48 0.29 -1.62
CA ASP A 384 -5.90 0.17 -1.31
C ASP A 384 -6.72 1.39 -1.77
N PHE A 385 -6.08 2.42 -2.33
CA PHE A 385 -6.78 3.64 -2.72
C PHE A 385 -7.77 3.41 -3.86
N MET A 386 -7.40 2.59 -4.85
CA MET A 386 -8.29 2.20 -5.94
C MET A 386 -8.03 0.77 -6.40
N LEU A 387 -8.97 0.24 -7.18
CA LEU A 387 -8.84 -1.01 -7.93
C LEU A 387 -9.18 -0.80 -9.41
N GLN A 388 -8.67 -1.69 -10.25
CA GLN A 388 -8.76 -1.63 -11.71
C GLN A 388 -9.29 -2.96 -12.28
N PRO A 389 -10.61 -3.17 -12.31
CA PRO A 389 -11.21 -4.31 -12.98
C PRO A 389 -10.83 -4.33 -14.48
N PRO A 390 -10.64 -5.50 -15.10
CA PRO A 390 -10.85 -6.85 -14.55
C PRO A 390 -9.64 -7.43 -13.78
N TRP A 391 -8.57 -6.67 -13.57
CA TRP A 391 -7.30 -7.17 -13.02
C TRP A 391 -7.35 -7.37 -11.51
N ASP A 392 -7.98 -6.43 -10.79
CA ASP A 392 -8.25 -6.57 -9.37
C ASP A 392 -9.57 -7.30 -9.17
N LEU A 393 -9.56 -8.43 -8.46
CA LEU A 393 -10.69 -9.37 -8.42
C LEU A 393 -11.72 -9.06 -7.33
N ASP A 394 -11.25 -8.55 -6.19
CA ASP A 394 -12.05 -8.26 -4.99
C ASP A 394 -12.13 -6.76 -4.67
N ILE A 395 -13.25 -6.33 -4.10
CA ILE A 395 -13.42 -4.96 -3.60
C ILE A 395 -12.67 -4.79 -2.28
N GLY A 396 -12.92 -5.68 -1.32
CA GLY A 396 -12.35 -5.61 0.03
C GLY A 396 -12.58 -4.24 0.68
N LYS A 397 -11.50 -3.64 1.22
CA LYS A 397 -11.52 -2.31 1.85
C LYS A 397 -11.14 -1.17 0.89
N LYS A 398 -11.03 -1.44 -0.42
CA LYS A 398 -10.58 -0.46 -1.40
C LYS A 398 -11.65 0.59 -1.65
N PHE A 399 -11.26 1.80 -2.02
CA PHE A 399 -12.19 2.94 -2.01
C PHE A 399 -12.81 3.29 -3.35
N ILE A 400 -12.07 3.11 -4.44
CA ILE A 400 -12.44 3.56 -5.78
C ILE A 400 -12.35 2.40 -6.78
N ILE A 401 -13.42 2.15 -7.54
CA ILE A 401 -13.30 1.40 -8.80
C ILE A 401 -12.91 2.39 -9.90
N HIS A 402 -11.77 2.15 -10.53
CA HIS A 402 -11.33 2.84 -11.73
C HIS A 402 -11.55 1.93 -12.95
N TYR A 403 -12.65 2.14 -13.68
CA TYR A 403 -13.11 1.24 -14.76
C TYR A 403 -12.48 1.58 -16.13
N THR A 404 -11.14 1.63 -16.17
CA THR A 404 -10.40 2.05 -17.35
C THR A 404 -10.27 0.97 -18.43
N TYR A 405 -10.29 -0.30 -18.04
CA TYR A 405 -10.12 -1.45 -18.94
C TYR A 405 -11.47 -2.03 -19.37
N GLY A 406 -11.52 -2.56 -20.60
CA GLY A 406 -12.63 -3.38 -21.04
C GLY A 406 -12.70 -4.70 -20.26
N CYS A 407 -13.89 -5.06 -19.80
CA CYS A 407 -14.19 -6.30 -19.13
C CYS A 407 -14.88 -7.23 -20.13
N ASP A 408 -14.12 -8.15 -20.72
CA ASP A 408 -14.57 -9.07 -21.76
C ASP A 408 -14.54 -10.51 -21.26
N TYR A 409 -15.70 -11.18 -21.22
CA TYR A 409 -15.83 -12.52 -20.68
C TYR A 409 -16.63 -13.43 -21.61
N ASN A 410 -16.29 -14.72 -21.61
CA ASN A 410 -17.18 -15.73 -22.17
C ASN A 410 -18.31 -16.07 -21.18
N MET A 411 -19.32 -16.83 -21.64
CA MET A 411 -20.47 -17.18 -20.79
C MET A 411 -20.14 -18.13 -19.62
N LYS A 412 -18.92 -18.65 -19.54
CA LYS A 412 -18.41 -19.43 -18.40
C LYS A 412 -17.74 -18.56 -17.32
N GLY A 413 -17.65 -17.24 -17.54
CA GLY A 413 -17.00 -16.30 -16.63
C GLY A 413 -15.49 -16.20 -16.79
N GLU A 414 -14.93 -16.67 -17.92
CA GLU A 414 -13.49 -16.61 -18.20
C GLU A 414 -13.15 -15.35 -19.02
N LEU A 415 -12.12 -14.62 -18.61
CA LEU A 415 -11.69 -13.37 -19.26
C LEU A 415 -11.12 -13.67 -20.67
N THR A 416 -11.60 -12.95 -21.70
CA THR A 416 -11.18 -13.14 -23.08
C THR A 416 -10.13 -12.09 -23.49
N TYR A 417 -8.86 -12.42 -23.30
CA TYR A 417 -7.74 -11.51 -23.60
C TYR A 417 -7.72 -11.06 -25.07
N GLY A 418 -7.71 -9.74 -25.27
CA GLY A 418 -7.55 -9.12 -26.59
C GLY A 418 -8.69 -9.37 -27.58
N LYS A 419 -9.83 -9.88 -27.11
CA LYS A 419 -11.01 -10.18 -27.93
C LYS A 419 -12.27 -9.67 -27.25
N ILE A 420 -13.24 -9.26 -28.06
CA ILE A 420 -14.58 -8.95 -27.56
C ILE A 420 -15.20 -10.24 -27.01
N GLY A 421 -15.58 -10.20 -25.73
CA GLY A 421 -16.23 -11.31 -25.04
C GLY A 421 -17.69 -11.47 -25.46
N GLU A 422 -18.28 -12.62 -25.10
CA GLU A 422 -19.73 -12.85 -25.27
C GLU A 422 -20.53 -11.93 -24.33
N TRP A 423 -20.00 -11.69 -23.13
CA TRP A 423 -20.41 -10.60 -22.25
C TRP A 423 -19.31 -9.54 -22.20
N ARG A 424 -19.68 -8.26 -22.28
CA ARG A 424 -18.75 -7.14 -22.27
C ARG A 424 -19.28 -5.96 -21.48
N PHE A 425 -18.39 -5.35 -20.70
CA PHE A 425 -18.50 -3.96 -20.28
C PHE A 425 -17.23 -3.20 -20.67
N ASP A 426 -17.33 -2.24 -21.59
CA ASP A 426 -16.27 -1.27 -21.87
C ASP A 426 -16.89 0.11 -22.08
N LYS A 427 -16.43 1.09 -21.30
CA LYS A 427 -16.88 2.48 -21.44
C LYS A 427 -16.67 3.05 -22.85
N ARG A 428 -15.67 2.55 -23.60
CA ARG A 428 -15.41 2.96 -24.99
C ARG A 428 -16.44 2.44 -25.99
N SER A 429 -17.35 1.55 -25.56
CA SER A 429 -18.55 1.24 -26.35
C SER A 429 -19.59 2.36 -26.30
N PHE A 430 -19.43 3.35 -25.41
CA PHE A 430 -20.39 4.42 -25.12
C PHE A 430 -19.76 5.81 -25.35
N LEU A 431 -19.10 6.01 -26.48
CA LEU A 431 -18.44 7.29 -26.82
C LEU A 431 -19.43 8.39 -27.21
N ARG A 432 -20.57 8.01 -27.79
CA ARG A 432 -21.55 8.93 -28.39
C ARG A 432 -22.75 9.23 -27.50
N GLY A 433 -22.77 8.68 -26.29
CA GLY A 433 -23.89 8.80 -25.38
C GLY A 433 -23.75 7.85 -24.19
N PRO A 434 -24.63 7.96 -23.19
CA PRO A 434 -24.61 7.12 -22.01
C PRO A 434 -24.88 5.64 -22.34
N PRO A 435 -24.39 4.69 -21.52
CA PRO A 435 -24.83 3.30 -21.60
C PRO A 435 -26.34 3.18 -21.35
N PRO A 436 -27.02 2.18 -21.94
CA PRO A 436 -28.43 1.94 -21.65
C PRO A 436 -28.63 1.58 -20.18
N LYS A 437 -29.83 1.84 -19.66
CA LYS A 437 -30.24 1.36 -18.33
C LYS A 437 -30.27 -0.17 -18.33
N ASN A 438 -30.13 -0.77 -17.16
CA ASN A 438 -30.24 -2.21 -16.93
C ASN A 438 -29.27 -3.03 -17.82
N LEU A 439 -27.99 -2.67 -17.80
CA LEU A 439 -26.93 -3.46 -18.41
C LEU A 439 -27.00 -4.92 -17.91
N PRO A 440 -26.77 -5.90 -18.80
CA PRO A 440 -26.79 -7.30 -18.42
C PRO A 440 -25.73 -7.58 -17.36
N MET A 441 -26.11 -8.30 -16.30
CA MET A 441 -25.15 -8.77 -15.31
C MET A 441 -24.14 -9.73 -15.94
N PRO A 442 -22.86 -9.70 -15.52
CA PRO A 442 -21.87 -10.65 -15.99
C PRO A 442 -22.24 -12.10 -15.64
N PRO A 443 -21.77 -13.08 -16.43
CA PRO A 443 -22.02 -14.50 -16.19
C PRO A 443 -21.44 -14.98 -14.85
N PRO A 444 -21.93 -16.12 -14.30
CA PRO A 444 -21.33 -16.73 -13.13
C PRO A 444 -19.83 -16.99 -13.32
N GLY A 445 -19.02 -16.78 -12.27
CA GLY A 445 -17.57 -16.95 -12.32
C GLY A 445 -16.78 -15.66 -12.59
N VAL A 446 -17.44 -14.59 -13.02
CA VAL A 446 -16.82 -13.27 -13.16
C VAL A 446 -16.47 -12.68 -11.77
N PRO A 447 -15.32 -12.01 -11.62
CA PRO A 447 -14.87 -11.47 -10.33
C PRO A 447 -15.84 -10.48 -9.68
N GLU A 448 -15.80 -10.42 -8.34
CA GLU A 448 -16.62 -9.53 -7.52
C GLU A 448 -16.51 -8.07 -7.96
N SER A 449 -15.30 -7.63 -8.31
CA SER A 449 -15.04 -6.25 -8.72
C SER A 449 -15.82 -5.83 -9.97
N VAL A 450 -15.90 -6.70 -10.98
CA VAL A 450 -16.64 -6.48 -12.23
C VAL A 450 -18.14 -6.58 -11.98
N VAL A 451 -18.58 -7.56 -11.18
CA VAL A 451 -19.99 -7.69 -10.78
C VAL A 451 -20.46 -6.42 -10.06
N THR A 452 -19.64 -5.90 -9.16
CA THR A 452 -19.94 -4.69 -8.38
C THR A 452 -19.97 -3.45 -9.26
N LEU A 453 -19.00 -3.29 -10.17
CA LEU A 453 -18.99 -2.22 -11.16
C LEU A 453 -20.33 -2.16 -11.93
N VAL A 454 -20.79 -3.28 -12.48
CA VAL A 454 -22.02 -3.34 -13.28
C VAL A 454 -23.25 -3.05 -12.43
N LYS A 455 -23.32 -3.59 -11.20
CA LYS A 455 -24.40 -3.26 -10.24
C LYS A 455 -24.47 -1.76 -9.96
N MET A 456 -23.32 -1.14 -9.71
CA MET A 456 -23.24 0.27 -9.35
C MET A 456 -23.57 1.19 -10.54
N VAL A 457 -23.16 0.82 -11.76
CA VAL A 457 -23.59 1.50 -12.99
C VAL A 457 -25.10 1.37 -13.15
N ASN A 458 -25.67 0.17 -13.03
CA ASN A 458 -27.11 -0.04 -13.17
C ASN A 458 -27.92 0.74 -12.14
N GLU A 459 -27.46 0.78 -10.90
CA GLU A 459 -28.13 1.57 -9.86
C GLU A 459 -28.08 3.07 -10.17
N ALA A 460 -26.93 3.59 -10.57
CA ALA A 460 -26.79 5.00 -10.94
C ALA A 460 -27.70 5.34 -12.13
N THR A 461 -27.65 4.57 -13.22
CA THR A 461 -28.44 4.84 -14.43
C THR A 461 -29.95 4.70 -14.19
N ALA A 462 -30.38 3.86 -13.24
CA ALA A 462 -31.79 3.75 -12.86
C ALA A 462 -32.29 4.99 -12.09
N ASN A 463 -31.43 5.64 -11.29
CA ASN A 463 -31.82 6.71 -10.36
C ASN A 463 -31.47 8.12 -10.84
N ILE A 464 -30.59 8.24 -11.84
CA ILE A 464 -30.26 9.54 -12.45
C ILE A 464 -31.40 9.95 -13.40
N PRO A 465 -32.03 11.13 -13.20
CA PRO A 465 -33.10 11.62 -14.07
C PRO A 465 -32.56 11.94 -15.47
N ASN A 466 -33.39 11.90 -16.51
CA ASN A 466 -32.98 12.30 -17.88
C ASN A 466 -31.71 11.57 -18.37
N TRP A 467 -31.54 10.30 -18.00
CA TRP A 467 -30.35 9.52 -18.34
C TRP A 467 -30.22 9.26 -19.85
N GLU A 468 -31.33 9.05 -20.56
CA GLU A 468 -31.32 8.64 -21.97
C GLU A 468 -31.37 9.82 -22.96
N THR A 469 -31.49 11.05 -22.46
CA THR A 469 -31.82 12.24 -23.27
C THR A 469 -30.63 13.18 -23.49
N GLU A 470 -29.40 12.74 -23.21
CA GLU A 470 -28.17 13.57 -23.30
C GLU A 470 -27.24 13.19 -24.45
#